data_AF-A0A521SM28-F1
#
_entry.id   AF-A0A521SM28-F1
#
_cell.length_a   1.000
_cell.length_b   1.000
_cell.length_c   1.000
_cell.angle_alpha   90.00
_cell.angle_beta   90.00
_cell.angle_gamma   90.00
#
_symmetry.space_group_name_H-M   'P 1'
#
loop_
_entity.id
_entity.type
_entity.pdbx_description
1 polymer ?
#
loop_
_entity_poly.entity_id
_entity_poly.type
_entity_poly.pdbx_seq_one_letter_code
_entity_poly.pdbx_strand_id
1 'polypeptide(L)'
;MEGLTNHVLLSRLQFAMTALFHILWPVLSIGLSIFLLAMEALWLKSGDADYYRHARFWAKLFLLNFAVGVVTGLPLEFEFGTNW
;
A
#
# COMPACT_ATOMS: atom_id res chain seq x y z
N MET A 1 4.87 -14.31 -31.76
CA MET A 1 4.33 -12.97 -32.08
C MET A 1 2.84 -12.85 -31.78
N GLU A 2 2.04 -13.92 -31.87
CA GLU A 2 0.60 -13.90 -31.54
C GLU A 2 0.25 -13.42 -30.12
N GLY A 3 1.08 -13.75 -29.11
CA GLY A 3 0.85 -13.28 -27.73
C GLY A 3 0.99 -11.77 -27.54
N LEU A 4 1.80 -11.10 -28.36
CA LEU A 4 2.01 -9.65 -28.29
C LEU A 4 0.95 -8.84 -29.05
N THR A 5 0.06 -9.51 -29.77
CA THR A 5 -1.03 -8.88 -30.54
C THR A 5 -2.41 -9.17 -29.96
N ASN A 6 -2.51 -10.11 -29.01
CA ASN A 6 -3.76 -10.44 -28.35
C ASN A 6 -4.09 -9.43 -27.24
N HIS A 7 -5.00 -8.50 -27.53
CA HIS A 7 -5.40 -7.43 -26.61
C HIS A 7 -5.99 -7.97 -25.28
N VAL A 8 -6.79 -9.03 -25.30
CA VAL A 8 -7.37 -9.62 -24.07
C VAL A 8 -6.27 -10.15 -23.16
N LEU A 9 -5.27 -10.83 -23.73
CA LEU A 9 -4.14 -11.34 -22.97
C LEU A 9 -3.30 -10.21 -22.38
N LEU A 10 -3.03 -9.17 -23.17
CA LEU A 10 -2.26 -8.01 -22.72
C LEU A 10 -2.98 -7.21 -21.63
N SER A 11 -4.29 -6.96 -21.76
CA SER A 11 -5.08 -6.29 -20.72
C SER A 11 -5.07 -7.06 -19.40
N ARG A 12 -5.18 -8.40 -19.44
CA ARG A 12 -5.07 -9.25 -18.24
C ARG A 12 -3.69 -9.19 -17.61
N LEU A 13 -2.64 -9.23 -18.42
CA LEU A 13 -1.26 -9.16 -17.93
C LEU A 13 -0.95 -7.80 -17.31
N GLN A 14 -1.38 -6.71 -17.95
CA GLN A 14 -1.25 -5.36 -17.41
C GLN A 14 -1.96 -5.26 -16.04
N PHE A 15 -3.24 -5.64 -15.98
CA PHE A 15 -4.02 -5.60 -14.74
C PHE A 15 -3.40 -6.46 -13.64
N ALA A 16 -2.92 -7.66 -13.97
CA ALA A 16 -2.25 -8.53 -13.00
C ALA A 16 -0.98 -7.88 -12.43
N MET A 17 -0.16 -7.25 -13.27
CA MET A 17 1.04 -6.55 -12.82
C MET A 17 0.70 -5.34 -11.94
N THR A 18 -0.26 -4.51 -12.35
CA THR A 18 -0.71 -3.35 -11.57
C THR A 18 -1.29 -3.77 -10.22
N ALA A 19 -2.18 -4.76 -10.20
CA ALA A 19 -2.80 -5.26 -8.97
C ALA A 19 -1.78 -5.91 -8.01
N LEU A 20 -0.88 -6.75 -8.52
CA LEU A 20 0.16 -7.39 -7.71
C LEU A 20 1.14 -6.37 -7.12
N PHE A 21 1.51 -5.35 -7.88
CA PHE A 21 2.35 -4.28 -7.35
C PHE A 21 1.60 -3.43 -6.33
N HIS A 22 0.34 -3.09 -6.60
CA HIS A 22 -0.45 -2.23 -5.73
C HIS A 22 -0.74 -2.90 -4.39
N ILE A 23 -1.13 -4.19 -4.34
CA ILE A 23 -1.60 -4.85 -3.10
C ILE A 23 -0.56 -4.91 -1.98
N LEU A 24 0.73 -4.84 -2.31
CA LEU A 24 1.82 -4.84 -1.33
C LEU A 24 1.72 -3.63 -0.37
N TRP A 25 1.32 -2.47 -0.88
CA TRP A 25 1.31 -1.23 -0.11
C TRP A 25 0.13 -1.12 0.87
N PRO A 26 -1.13 -1.44 0.51
CA PRO A 26 -2.26 -1.47 1.42
C PRO A 26 -2.10 -2.49 2.54
N VAL A 27 -1.61 -3.71 2.24
CA VAL A 27 -1.40 -4.74 3.26
C VAL A 27 -0.42 -4.26 4.33
N LEU A 28 0.71 -3.68 3.90
CA LEU A 28 1.69 -3.11 4.83
C LEU A 28 1.14 -1.87 5.57
N SER A 29 0.34 -1.03 4.89
CA SER A 29 -0.28 0.15 5.51
C SER A 29 -1.25 -0.25 6.63
N ILE A 30 -2.10 -1.24 6.39
CA ILE A 30 -3.07 -1.74 7.40
C ILE A 30 -2.33 -2.35 8.59
N GLY A 31 -1.28 -3.14 8.35
CA GLY A 31 -0.48 -3.71 9.43
C GLY A 31 0.23 -2.64 10.27
N LEU A 32 0.90 -1.68 9.61
CA LEU A 32 1.61 -0.60 10.28
C LEU A 32 0.66 0.36 11.01
N SER A 33 -0.55 0.62 10.50
CA SER A 33 -1.50 1.52 11.17
C SER A 33 -1.96 0.95 12.51
N ILE A 34 -2.24 -0.35 12.57
CA ILE A 34 -2.59 -1.06 13.82
C ILE A 34 -1.41 -1.04 14.78
N PHE A 35 -0.20 -1.31 14.29
CA PHE A 35 1.02 -1.24 15.11
C PHE A 35 1.24 0.17 15.69
N LEU A 36 1.12 1.22 14.87
CA LEU A 36 1.26 2.61 15.30
C LEU A 36 0.21 2.99 16.34
N LEU A 37 -1.04 2.58 16.14
CA LEU A 37 -2.12 2.77 17.12
C LEU A 37 -1.76 2.13 18.46
N ALA A 38 -1.25 0.90 18.45
CA ALA A 38 -0.85 0.19 19.67
C ALA A 38 0.31 0.90 20.38
N MET A 39 1.35 1.32 19.65
CA MET A 39 2.50 2.05 20.24
C MET A 39 2.06 3.38 20.84
N GLU A 40 1.24 4.15 20.12
CA GLU A 40 0.74 5.42 20.62
C GLU A 40 -0.14 5.24 21.87
N ALA A 41 -1.04 4.25 21.87
CA ALA A 41 -1.89 3.94 23.02
C ALA A 41 -1.08 3.50 24.25
N LEU A 42 -0.04 2.68 24.06
CA LEU A 42 0.86 2.26 25.14
C LEU A 42 1.66 3.45 25.69
N TRP A 43 2.15 4.35 24.83
CA TRP A 43 2.80 5.59 25.27
C TRP A 43 1.85 6.46 26.10
N LEU A 44 0.63 6.71 25.62
CA LEU A 44 -0.35 7.53 26.35
C LEU A 44 -0.74 6.93 27.71
N LYS A 45 -0.77 5.59 27.80
CA LYS A 45 -1.09 4.89 29.06
C LYS A 45 0.09 4.85 30.04
N SER A 46 1.31 4.65 29.56
CA SER A 46 2.48 4.36 30.41
C SER A 46 3.40 5.57 30.64
N GLY A 47 3.39 6.55 29.75
CA GLY A 47 4.38 7.63 29.70
C GLY A 47 5.77 7.20 29.23
N ASP A 48 5.97 5.93 28.86
CA ASP A 48 7.27 5.41 28.44
C ASP A 48 7.69 5.96 27.07
N ALA A 49 8.83 6.64 27.05
CA ALA A 49 9.37 7.31 25.88
C ALA A 49 9.78 6.35 24.75
N ASP A 50 10.00 5.07 25.03
CA ASP A 50 10.38 4.11 23.99
C ASP A 50 9.21 3.79 23.04
N TYR A 51 7.99 3.67 23.56
CA TYR A 51 6.79 3.56 22.72
C TYR A 51 6.59 4.80 21.86
N TYR A 52 6.82 6.00 22.41
CA TYR A 52 6.77 7.25 21.64
C TYR A 52 7.76 7.25 20.48
N ARG A 53 9.01 6.85 20.74
CA ARG A 53 10.07 6.78 19.71
C ARG A 53 9.69 5.81 18.60
N HIS A 54 9.15 4.64 18.95
CA HIS A 54 8.63 3.69 17.96
C HIS A 54 7.51 4.31 17.13
N ALA A 55 6.48 4.90 17.75
CA ALA A 55 5.38 5.53 17.03
C ALA A 55 5.87 6.62 16.06
N ARG A 56 6.79 7.50 16.49
CA ARG A 56 7.32 8.56 15.63
C ARG A 56 8.21 8.05 14.50
N PHE A 57 9.03 7.04 14.74
CA PHE A 57 9.92 6.47 13.71
C PHE A 57 9.10 5.76 12.62
N TRP A 58 8.23 4.83 13.03
CA TRP A 58 7.46 4.01 12.11
C TRP A 58 6.40 4.82 11.35
N ALA A 59 5.90 5.92 11.92
CA ALA A 59 4.95 6.81 11.22
C ALA A 59 5.54 7.42 9.94
N LYS A 60 6.85 7.70 9.90
CA LYS A 60 7.52 8.21 8.70
C LYS A 60 7.54 7.17 7.57
N LEU A 61 7.83 5.92 7.93
CA LEU A 61 7.84 4.81 6.98
C LEU A 61 6.42 4.46 6.52
N PHE A 62 5.44 4.51 7.43
CA PHE A 62 4.03 4.38 7.09
C PHE A 62 3.60 5.44 6.07
N LEU A 63 3.97 6.71 6.27
CA LEU A 63 3.61 7.78 5.34
C LEU A 63 4.21 7.55 3.94
N LEU A 64 5.48 7.15 3.86
CA LEU A 64 6.12 6.83 2.59
C LEU A 64 5.41 5.66 1.88
N ASN A 65 5.15 4.58 2.61
CA ASN A 65 4.46 3.39 2.11
C ASN A 65 3.05 3.71 1.62
N PHE A 66 2.31 4.49 2.41
CA PHE A 66 0.96 4.93 2.09
C PHE A 66 0.93 5.78 0.82
N ALA A 67 1.87 6.71 0.66
CA ALA A 67 1.97 7.55 -0.53
C ALA A 67 2.18 6.71 -1.81
N VAL A 68 3.06 5.71 -1.77
CA VAL A 68 3.24 4.78 -2.91
C VAL A 68 1.96 3.98 -3.17
N GLY A 69 1.28 3.53 -2.10
CA GLY A 69 -0.02 2.89 -2.22
C GLY A 69 -1.04 3.76 -2.96
N VAL A 70 -1.20 5.02 -2.58
CA VAL A 70 -2.12 5.96 -3.25
C VAL A 70 -1.77 6.12 -4.72
N VAL A 71 -0.49 6.40 -5.04
CA VAL A 71 -0.04 6.62 -6.42
C VAL A 71 -0.26 5.38 -7.30
N THR A 72 -0.05 4.19 -6.75
CA THR A 72 -0.24 2.92 -7.48
C THR A 72 -1.70 2.48 -7.57
N GLY A 73 -2.57 2.99 -6.69
CA GLY A 73 -4.01 2.71 -6.73
C GLY A 73 -4.75 3.48 -7.82
N LEU A 74 -4.29 4.70 -8.13
CA LEU A 74 -4.86 5.53 -9.21
C LEU A 74 -4.94 4.79 -10.56
N PRO A 75 -3.84 4.24 -11.12
CA PRO A 75 -3.93 3.52 -12.38
C PRO A 75 -4.81 2.26 -12.28
N LEU A 76 -4.81 1.56 -11.12
CA LEU A 76 -5.66 0.40 -10.92
C LEU A 76 -7.15 0.75 -10.99
N GLU A 77 -7.56 1.88 -10.40
CA GLU A 77 -8.94 2.38 -10.48
C GLU A 77 -9.33 2.70 -11.93
N PHE A 78 -8.45 3.40 -12.67
CA PHE A 78 -8.73 3.76 -14.06
C PHE A 78 -8.68 2.56 -15.03
N GLU A 79 -7.90 1.51 -14.74
CA GLU A 79 -7.83 0.30 -15.56
C GLU A 79 -9.18 -0.41 -15.72
N PHE A 80 -10.09 -0.27 -14.74
CA PHE A 80 -11.46 -0.77 -14.85
C PHE A 80 -12.30 -0.07 -15.93
N GLY A 81 -11.95 1.17 -16.32
CA GLY A 81 -12.65 1.91 -17.36
C GLY A 81 -11.91 1.95 -18.70
N THR A 82 -10.58 1.76 -18.70
CA THR A 82 -9.78 1.79 -19.94
C THR A 82 -9.61 0.43 -20.59
N ASN A 83 -9.50 -0.64 -19.79
CA ASN A 83 -9.04 -1.96 -20.24
C ASN A 83 -10.00 -3.11 -19.88
N TRP A 84 -11.13 -2.79 -19.24
CA TRP A 84 -12.24 -3.67 -18.87
C TRP A 84 -13.58 -2.97 -19.13
#